data_AF-A0A7S4BV70-F1
#
_entry.id   AF-A0A7S4BV70-F1
#
_cell.length_a   1.000
_cell.length_b   1.000
_cell.length_c   1.000
_cell.angle_alpha   90.00
_cell.angle_beta   90.00
_cell.angle_gamma   90.00
#
_symmetry.space_group_name_H-M   'P 1'
#
loop_
_entity.id
_entity.type
_entity.pdbx_description
1 polymer ?
#
loop_
_entity_poly.entity_id
_entity_poly.type
_entity_poly.pdbx_seq_one_letter_code
_entity_poly.pdbx_strand_id
1 'polypeptide(L)'
;AREKGDVKEGLKQTRDEGSKSQTAGTEGVRVEDADTITVLAEGYDLLTVSADNVCIVSESGVGAALRAASAAGSDSVVRALLANGASTCITDAGLNSALHLAAESGHAHVCELLIEAGATRRSFNGKIKCAADLARAQQHMHVLRVLEPTISDFEFRRTFRARDVKRSRTEMFKMASALASSRRSQLFKSARSWRDFDHFRDLPILHAAEGQGSITLLMAAARFDDHETAIEILEAARQAGQLEQQLDQQSESGCTALYLASEAGHESMVRALITAKARVDLVDKEGHGCLHRACLFGHVECVRLLVSHGAAVDAVSKDGSSSLMAACCNGHAECARVLVEEALARVDRLTTAGWSALMLASVHGYDECARVLTGAGADASVAGHAGWTSLMYACKNGHATCASVLLSAGAEPNALEKDGRSALMYACLNGHEACVRVLVGAAAAMETADNLGRTSLMFAAKNGHDECVRVLLGAQAAVDTKMPDGWTALMFACQNGHEACARVLVEAGAKVAAANSQGWTSLAYACQNGHEGCANLL
;
A
#
# COMPACT_ATOMS: atom_id res chain seq x y z
N ALA A 1 33.66 45.32 26.84
CA ALA A 1 33.39 45.80 25.47
C ALA A 1 31.92 45.52 25.14
N ARG A 2 31.08 46.53 25.39
CA ARG A 2 29.79 46.77 24.73
C ARG A 2 30.09 46.94 23.22
N GLU A 3 29.26 46.63 22.24
CA GLU A 3 27.89 47.09 22.01
C GLU A 3 27.38 46.36 20.74
N LYS A 4 26.17 45.78 20.79
CA LYS A 4 25.31 45.60 19.61
C LYS A 4 23.92 46.03 20.06
N GLY A 5 23.50 47.18 19.55
CA GLY A 5 22.17 47.75 19.74
C GLY A 5 21.56 48.06 18.38
N ASP A 6 20.36 47.55 18.19
CA ASP A 6 19.46 47.77 17.04
C ASP A 6 19.12 49.25 16.83
N VAL A 7 18.90 49.66 15.57
CA VAL A 7 17.75 50.48 15.20
C VAL A 7 17.23 50.07 13.80
N LYS A 8 15.93 49.75 13.78
CA LYS A 8 15.06 49.44 12.64
C LYS A 8 14.67 50.70 11.84
N GLU A 9 14.48 50.54 10.53
CA GLU A 9 13.45 51.18 9.67
C GLU A 9 13.67 50.64 8.24
N GLY A 10 12.72 50.26 7.38
CA GLY A 10 11.28 50.11 7.42
C GLY A 10 10.84 49.40 6.12
N LEU A 11 10.05 48.34 6.28
CA LEU A 11 8.96 47.83 5.41
C LEU A 11 8.96 48.17 3.90
N LYS A 12 9.07 47.14 3.04
CA LYS A 12 7.92 46.58 2.28
C LYS A 12 8.31 45.36 1.42
N GLN A 13 7.59 44.25 1.67
CA GLN A 13 6.95 43.30 0.72
C GLN A 13 7.82 42.69 -0.42
N THR A 14 7.87 41.39 -0.70
CA THR A 14 7.02 40.23 -0.36
C THR A 14 7.69 38.94 -0.88
N ARG A 15 7.59 37.87 -0.07
CA ARG A 15 7.36 36.44 -0.40
C ARG A 15 8.23 35.76 -1.48
N ASP A 16 9.12 34.85 -1.07
CA ASP A 16 8.90 33.40 -0.81
C ASP A 16 9.13 32.59 -2.09
N GLU A 17 10.22 31.81 -2.10
CA GLU A 17 10.24 30.40 -2.48
C GLU A 17 11.69 29.87 -2.45
N GLY A 18 11.93 28.86 -1.62
CA GLY A 18 13.23 28.23 -1.49
C GLY A 18 13.19 27.03 -0.56
N SER A 19 12.82 25.86 -1.07
CA SER A 19 13.21 24.58 -0.49
C SER A 19 13.67 23.65 -1.59
N LYS A 20 15.00 23.49 -1.66
CA LYS A 20 15.75 22.57 -2.52
C LYS A 20 15.43 21.12 -2.13
N SER A 21 15.13 20.27 -3.11
CA SER A 21 15.53 18.87 -3.08
C SER A 21 16.36 18.56 -4.32
N GLN A 22 17.56 18.04 -4.10
CA GLN A 22 18.48 17.61 -5.14
C GLN A 22 17.87 16.47 -5.97
N THR A 23 17.85 16.63 -7.29
CA THR A 23 17.80 15.52 -8.25
C THR A 23 18.84 15.79 -9.32
N ALA A 24 19.67 14.77 -9.57
CA ALA A 24 20.76 14.78 -10.52
C ALA A 24 20.26 14.87 -11.98
N GLY A 25 21.04 15.55 -12.83
CA GLY A 25 21.04 15.43 -14.30
C GLY A 25 19.85 16.06 -15.02
N THR A 26 19.80 17.39 -15.13
CA THR A 26 18.83 18.09 -16.00
C THR A 26 19.55 18.74 -17.18
N GLU A 27 19.27 18.27 -18.41
CA GLU A 27 19.52 18.99 -19.66
C GLU A 27 19.00 20.44 -19.51
N GLY A 28 19.87 21.44 -19.65
CA GLY A 28 19.52 22.83 -19.41
C GLY A 28 19.05 23.50 -20.71
N VAL A 29 17.75 23.60 -20.94
CA VAL A 29 17.21 24.35 -22.09
C VAL A 29 16.95 25.79 -21.66
N ARG A 30 17.56 26.76 -22.35
CA ARG A 30 17.21 28.19 -22.24
C ARG A 30 16.62 28.65 -23.56
N VAL A 31 15.36 29.09 -23.51
CA VAL A 31 14.70 29.80 -24.62
C VAL A 31 15.09 31.27 -24.51
N GLU A 32 15.74 31.81 -25.53
CA GLU A 32 16.19 33.20 -25.53
C GLU A 32 15.13 34.13 -26.17
N ASP A 33 14.53 33.69 -27.27
CA ASP A 33 13.39 34.34 -27.93
C ASP A 33 12.57 33.32 -28.75
N ALA A 34 11.59 33.79 -29.54
CA ALA A 34 10.70 32.92 -30.32
C ALA A 34 11.44 32.08 -31.38
N ASP A 35 12.59 32.56 -31.85
CA ASP A 35 13.31 32.02 -33.00
C ASP A 35 14.68 31.42 -32.63
N THR A 36 15.07 31.50 -31.35
CA THR A 36 16.39 31.07 -30.84
C THR A 36 16.27 30.24 -29.56
N ILE A 37 16.78 29.00 -29.60
CA ILE A 37 16.81 28.08 -28.46
C ILE A 37 18.26 27.66 -28.21
N THR A 38 18.71 27.80 -26.95
CA THR A 38 20.02 27.34 -26.49
C THR A 38 19.86 26.07 -25.67
N VAL A 39 20.45 24.96 -26.12
CA VAL A 39 20.40 23.66 -25.44
C VAL A 39 21.76 23.34 -24.82
N LEU A 40 21.79 23.20 -23.49
CA LEU A 40 22.95 22.70 -22.74
C LEU A 40 22.80 21.18 -22.54
N ALA A 41 23.49 20.39 -23.35
CA ALA A 41 23.63 18.94 -23.15
C ALA A 41 25.01 18.63 -22.55
N GLU A 42 25.07 17.89 -21.45
CA GLU A 42 26.35 17.54 -20.81
C GLU A 42 27.24 16.75 -21.79
N GLY A 43 28.46 17.25 -22.03
CA GLY A 43 29.49 16.60 -22.86
C GLY A 43 29.72 17.20 -24.25
N TYR A 44 28.96 18.23 -24.65
CA TYR A 44 29.10 18.88 -25.97
C TYR A 44 29.01 20.42 -25.85
N ASP A 45 29.64 21.15 -26.78
CA ASP A 45 29.66 22.62 -26.80
C ASP A 45 28.24 23.22 -26.95
N LEU A 46 28.07 24.44 -26.45
CA LEU A 46 26.83 25.23 -26.43
C LEU A 46 26.14 25.22 -27.81
N LEU A 47 24.94 24.61 -27.90
CA LEU A 47 24.17 24.57 -29.14
C LEU A 47 23.12 25.70 -29.14
N THR A 48 23.38 26.76 -29.90
CA THR A 48 22.39 27.79 -30.22
C THR A 48 21.76 27.45 -31.56
N VAL A 49 20.47 27.14 -31.57
CA VAL A 49 19.70 26.84 -32.79
C VAL A 49 18.83 28.07 -33.10
N SER A 50 19.10 28.72 -34.23
CA SER A 50 18.25 29.78 -34.79
C SER A 50 17.57 29.28 -36.06
N ALA A 51 16.37 29.78 -36.37
CA ALA A 51 15.65 29.46 -37.61
C ALA A 51 16.50 29.67 -38.89
N ASP A 52 17.46 30.59 -38.86
CA ASP A 52 18.29 30.96 -40.01
C ASP A 52 19.66 30.24 -40.07
N ASN A 53 20.06 29.52 -39.01
CA ASN A 53 21.34 28.80 -38.94
C ASN A 53 21.22 27.57 -38.02
N VAL A 54 20.90 26.41 -38.60
CA VAL A 54 20.92 25.11 -37.89
C VAL A 54 22.24 24.41 -38.15
N CYS A 55 23.21 24.55 -37.24
CA CYS A 55 24.44 23.75 -37.25
C CYS A 55 24.18 22.37 -36.64
N ILE A 56 24.15 21.33 -37.46
CA ILE A 56 23.91 19.94 -37.01
C ILE A 56 25.23 19.30 -36.60
N VAL A 57 25.41 19.03 -35.30
CA VAL A 57 26.57 18.29 -34.80
C VAL A 57 26.09 17.13 -33.90
N SER A 58 25.97 15.95 -34.51
CA SER A 58 25.58 14.63 -33.95
C SER A 58 24.07 14.28 -33.90
N GLU A 59 23.76 13.00 -34.19
CA GLU A 59 22.40 12.42 -34.21
C GLU A 59 21.69 12.45 -32.85
N SER A 60 22.44 12.42 -31.74
CA SER A 60 21.87 12.44 -30.38
C SER A 60 21.35 13.83 -29.97
N GLY A 61 22.02 14.90 -30.40
CA GLY A 61 21.65 16.28 -30.09
C GLY A 61 20.40 16.76 -30.84
N VAL A 62 20.16 16.25 -32.05
CA VAL A 62 19.02 16.65 -32.90
C VAL A 62 17.67 16.25 -32.28
N GLY A 63 17.60 15.08 -31.65
CA GLY A 63 16.39 14.62 -30.95
C GLY A 63 16.08 15.44 -29.69
N ALA A 64 17.11 15.85 -28.94
CA ALA A 64 16.97 16.73 -27.78
C ALA A 64 16.53 18.15 -28.18
N ALA A 65 17.11 18.71 -29.25
CA ALA A 65 16.72 20.00 -29.79
C ALA A 65 15.28 20.02 -30.28
N LEU A 66 14.81 18.95 -30.95
CA LEU A 66 13.42 18.84 -31.40
C LEU A 66 12.44 18.75 -30.21
N ARG A 67 12.78 17.99 -29.16
CA ARG A 67 11.98 17.93 -27.91
C ARG A 67 11.89 19.30 -27.24
N ALA A 68 13.01 19.99 -27.10
CA ALA A 68 13.09 21.32 -26.49
C ALA A 68 12.27 22.35 -27.28
N ALA A 69 12.44 22.41 -28.60
CA ALA A 69 11.68 23.30 -29.48
C ALA A 69 10.17 23.00 -29.45
N SER A 70 9.82 21.71 -29.35
CA SER A 70 8.42 21.29 -29.25
C SER A 70 7.78 21.64 -27.92
N ALA A 71 8.53 21.60 -26.81
CA ALA A 71 8.06 22.05 -25.50
C ALA A 71 7.92 23.58 -25.42
N ALA A 72 8.81 24.32 -26.11
CA ALA A 72 8.83 25.78 -26.16
C ALA A 72 7.75 26.36 -27.10
N GLY A 73 7.33 25.61 -28.12
CA GLY A 73 6.32 26.06 -29.09
C GLY A 73 6.89 26.84 -30.29
N SER A 74 8.18 26.70 -30.59
CA SER A 74 8.84 27.43 -31.68
C SER A 74 8.62 26.73 -33.04
N ASP A 75 7.57 27.13 -33.75
CA ASP A 75 7.20 26.59 -35.07
C ASP A 75 8.33 26.68 -36.11
N SER A 76 9.05 27.81 -36.14
CA SER A 76 10.16 28.09 -37.06
C SER A 76 11.31 27.10 -36.87
N VAL A 77 11.72 26.90 -35.62
CA VAL A 77 12.80 25.97 -35.23
C VAL A 77 12.40 24.51 -35.46
N VAL A 78 11.16 24.13 -35.11
CA VAL A 78 10.65 22.76 -35.35
C VAL A 78 10.65 22.44 -36.84
N ARG A 79 10.21 23.36 -37.71
CA ARG A 79 10.26 23.17 -39.17
C ARG A 79 11.67 23.03 -39.70
N ALA A 80 12.59 23.87 -39.23
CA ALA A 80 13.99 23.80 -39.65
C ALA A 80 14.62 22.46 -39.24
N LEU A 81 14.35 21.98 -38.02
CA LEU A 81 14.85 20.68 -37.55
C LEU A 81 14.28 19.50 -38.34
N LEU A 82 12.97 19.50 -38.60
CA LEU A 82 12.32 18.43 -39.38
C LEU A 82 12.80 18.42 -40.84
N ALA A 83 12.99 19.58 -41.47
CA ALA A 83 13.54 19.70 -42.83
C ALA A 83 14.98 19.17 -42.94
N ASN A 84 15.73 19.20 -41.84
CA ASN A 84 17.08 18.68 -41.72
C ASN A 84 17.15 17.21 -41.23
N GLY A 85 16.01 16.50 -41.21
CA GLY A 85 15.97 15.06 -40.93
C GLY A 85 15.87 14.68 -39.45
N ALA A 86 15.43 15.59 -38.57
CA ALA A 86 15.19 15.26 -37.17
C ALA A 86 14.12 14.16 -37.01
N SER A 87 14.45 13.10 -36.27
CA SER A 87 13.52 11.99 -36.01
C SER A 87 12.51 12.34 -34.91
N THR A 88 11.22 12.12 -35.20
CA THR A 88 10.11 12.39 -34.27
C THR A 88 9.93 11.30 -33.21
N CYS A 89 10.62 10.16 -33.33
CA CYS A 89 10.48 9.01 -32.43
C CYS A 89 11.50 8.97 -31.28
N ILE A 90 12.49 9.87 -31.27
CA ILE A 90 13.50 9.94 -30.20
C ILE A 90 12.82 10.47 -28.92
N THR A 91 13.04 9.76 -27.81
CA THR A 91 12.42 10.07 -26.52
C THR A 91 13.43 10.55 -25.48
N ASP A 92 12.95 11.24 -24.45
CA ASP A 92 13.71 11.55 -23.24
C ASP A 92 13.81 10.34 -22.27
N ALA A 93 14.42 10.54 -21.11
CA ALA A 93 14.52 9.52 -20.06
C ALA A 93 13.16 9.05 -19.50
N GLY A 94 12.09 9.85 -19.69
CA GLY A 94 10.71 9.50 -19.33
C GLY A 94 9.92 8.86 -20.48
N LEU A 95 10.58 8.52 -21.59
CA LEU A 95 10.00 8.05 -22.84
C LEU A 95 9.03 9.07 -23.48
N ASN A 96 9.18 10.37 -23.20
CA ASN A 96 8.41 11.42 -23.85
C ASN A 96 9.03 11.75 -25.21
N SER A 97 8.26 11.57 -26.27
CA SER A 97 8.60 12.10 -27.60
C SER A 97 8.32 13.60 -27.70
N ALA A 98 8.80 14.24 -28.76
CA ALA A 98 8.47 15.63 -29.09
C ALA A 98 6.95 15.90 -29.10
N LEU A 99 6.15 14.93 -29.54
CA LEU A 99 4.68 15.04 -29.58
C LEU A 99 4.05 15.03 -28.17
N HIS A 100 4.64 14.32 -27.22
CA HIS A 100 4.16 14.33 -25.83
C HIS A 100 4.38 15.71 -25.19
N LEU A 101 5.56 16.29 -25.40
CA LEU A 101 5.92 17.59 -24.83
C LEU A 101 5.12 18.73 -25.49
N ALA A 102 4.95 18.71 -26.82
CA ALA A 102 4.09 19.68 -27.52
C ALA A 102 2.64 19.61 -27.02
N ALA A 103 2.13 18.39 -26.79
CA ALA A 103 0.76 18.19 -26.34
C ALA A 103 0.54 18.56 -24.87
N GLU A 104 1.54 18.32 -24.01
CA GLU A 104 1.52 18.74 -22.60
C GLU A 104 1.65 20.26 -22.45
N SER A 105 2.42 20.94 -23.31
CA SER A 105 2.58 22.40 -23.29
C SER A 105 1.48 23.16 -24.06
N GLY A 106 0.60 22.47 -24.79
CA GLY A 106 -0.55 23.08 -25.45
C GLY A 106 -0.32 23.63 -26.85
N HIS A 107 0.79 23.27 -27.51
CA HIS A 107 1.20 23.81 -28.81
C HIS A 107 0.55 23.04 -29.97
N ALA A 108 -0.67 23.42 -30.34
CA ALA A 108 -1.46 22.72 -31.37
C ALA A 108 -0.79 22.70 -32.75
N HIS A 109 -0.20 23.83 -33.16
CA HIS A 109 0.46 23.94 -34.47
C HIS A 109 1.72 23.07 -34.56
N VAL A 110 2.52 23.02 -33.48
CA VAL A 110 3.65 22.10 -33.36
C VAL A 110 3.19 20.63 -33.43
N CYS A 111 2.06 20.29 -32.79
CA CYS A 111 1.50 18.94 -32.88
C CYS A 111 1.13 18.56 -34.32
N GLU A 112 0.56 19.50 -35.09
CA GLU A 112 0.25 19.31 -36.51
C GLU A 112 1.53 19.03 -37.30
N LEU A 113 2.55 19.88 -37.15
CA LEU A 113 3.84 19.73 -37.85
C LEU A 113 4.52 18.39 -37.55
N LEU A 114 4.49 17.94 -36.29
CA LEU A 114 5.06 16.65 -35.90
C LEU A 114 4.28 15.47 -36.48
N ILE A 115 2.95 15.55 -36.55
CA ILE A 115 2.11 14.51 -37.16
C ILE A 115 2.34 14.45 -38.68
N GLU A 116 2.43 15.59 -39.35
CA GLU A 116 2.76 15.68 -40.78
C GLU A 116 4.13 15.06 -41.07
N ALA A 117 5.09 15.21 -40.16
CA ALA A 117 6.40 14.57 -40.21
C ALA A 117 6.42 13.09 -39.75
N GLY A 118 5.26 12.47 -39.53
CA GLY A 118 5.13 11.04 -39.25
C GLY A 118 5.15 10.63 -37.78
N ALA A 119 4.95 11.54 -36.83
CA ALA A 119 4.86 11.20 -35.42
C ALA A 119 3.64 10.30 -35.11
N THR A 120 3.85 9.25 -34.31
CA THR A 120 2.78 8.32 -33.94
C THR A 120 1.86 8.92 -32.87
N ARG A 121 0.60 9.18 -33.25
CA ARG A 121 -0.45 9.75 -32.38
C ARG A 121 -0.71 8.92 -31.11
N ARG A 122 -0.54 7.60 -31.19
CA ARG A 122 -0.82 6.63 -30.12
C ARG A 122 0.45 5.96 -29.59
N SER A 123 1.49 6.76 -29.40
CA SER A 123 2.67 6.36 -28.61
C SER A 123 2.41 6.60 -27.12
N PHE A 124 3.02 5.80 -26.25
CA PHE A 124 2.88 5.90 -24.81
C PHE A 124 4.23 6.21 -24.17
N ASN A 125 4.27 7.15 -23.24
CA ASN A 125 5.45 7.43 -22.42
C ASN A 125 5.58 6.44 -21.24
N GLY A 126 6.61 6.59 -20.40
CA GLY A 126 6.88 5.71 -19.26
C GLY A 126 5.80 5.72 -18.17
N LYS A 127 4.81 6.62 -18.26
CA LYS A 127 3.62 6.67 -17.38
C LYS A 127 2.36 6.10 -18.06
N ILE A 128 2.51 5.42 -19.20
CA ILE A 128 1.43 4.85 -20.01
C ILE A 128 0.40 5.93 -20.41
N LYS A 129 0.88 7.14 -20.73
CA LYS A 129 0.05 8.23 -21.24
C LYS A 129 0.41 8.51 -22.69
N CYS A 130 -0.59 8.65 -23.56
CA CYS A 130 -0.36 9.18 -24.90
C CYS A 130 -0.43 10.71 -24.90
N ALA A 131 0.01 11.34 -26.00
CA ALA A 131 -0.06 12.79 -26.18
C ALA A 131 -1.47 13.35 -25.95
N ALA A 132 -2.52 12.63 -26.34
CA ALA A 132 -3.91 13.06 -26.10
C ALA A 132 -4.28 13.01 -24.60
N ASP A 133 -3.73 12.07 -23.83
CA ASP A 133 -3.98 12.00 -22.39
C ASP A 133 -3.29 13.14 -21.64
N LEU A 134 -2.10 13.55 -22.09
CA LEU A 134 -1.41 14.73 -21.57
C LEU A 134 -2.16 16.02 -21.91
N ALA A 135 -2.61 16.19 -23.15
CA ALA A 135 -3.43 17.32 -23.56
C ALA A 135 -4.76 17.39 -22.79
N ARG A 136 -5.41 16.24 -22.52
CA ARG A 136 -6.60 16.16 -21.65
C ARG A 136 -6.30 16.56 -20.21
N ALA A 137 -5.17 16.10 -19.66
CA ALA A 137 -4.78 16.42 -18.29
C ALA A 137 -4.59 17.93 -18.09
N GLN A 138 -4.02 18.61 -19.10
CA GLN A 138 -3.73 20.04 -19.11
C GLN A 138 -4.84 20.91 -19.74
N GLN A 139 -5.96 20.31 -20.16
CA GLN A 139 -7.12 20.97 -20.75
C GLN A 139 -6.89 21.69 -22.10
N HIS A 140 -5.92 21.23 -22.89
CA HIS A 140 -5.60 21.83 -24.19
C HIS A 140 -6.55 21.35 -25.31
N MET A 141 -7.73 21.98 -25.40
CA MET A 141 -8.74 21.65 -26.41
C MET A 141 -8.22 21.75 -27.86
N HIS A 142 -7.44 22.79 -28.16
CA HIS A 142 -6.91 23.00 -29.51
C HIS A 142 -5.98 21.85 -29.94
N VAL A 143 -5.15 21.35 -29.02
CA VAL A 143 -4.32 20.16 -29.25
C VAL A 143 -5.17 18.91 -29.44
N LEU A 144 -6.24 18.73 -28.66
CA LEU A 144 -7.10 17.53 -28.79
C LEU A 144 -7.84 17.48 -30.12
N ARG A 145 -8.22 18.63 -30.69
CA ARG A 145 -8.79 18.66 -32.05
C ARG A 145 -7.80 18.19 -33.11
N VAL A 146 -6.51 18.41 -32.89
CA VAL A 146 -5.43 17.93 -33.77
C VAL A 146 -5.19 16.43 -33.58
N LEU A 147 -5.09 15.96 -32.34
CA LEU A 147 -4.79 14.57 -32.01
C LEU A 147 -5.97 13.62 -32.24
N GLU A 148 -7.19 14.09 -31.96
CA GLU A 148 -8.45 13.36 -32.05
C GLU A 148 -9.53 14.19 -32.77
N PRO A 149 -9.48 14.28 -34.11
CA PRO A 149 -10.37 15.15 -34.89
C PRO A 149 -11.87 14.83 -34.74
N THR A 150 -12.20 13.64 -34.23
CA THR A 150 -13.57 13.16 -34.02
C THR A 150 -14.15 13.54 -32.65
N ILE A 151 -13.37 14.17 -31.76
CA ILE A 151 -13.84 14.52 -30.41
C ILE A 151 -14.81 15.70 -30.45
N SER A 152 -16.00 15.55 -29.86
CA SER A 152 -16.98 16.64 -29.78
C SER A 152 -16.73 17.57 -28.58
N ASP A 153 -17.13 18.84 -28.69
CA ASP A 153 -17.09 19.81 -27.56
C ASP A 153 -17.89 19.30 -26.35
N PHE A 154 -18.93 18.49 -26.60
CA PHE A 154 -19.73 17.84 -25.58
C PHE A 154 -18.94 16.77 -24.82
N GLU A 155 -18.20 15.90 -25.52
CA GLU A 155 -17.37 14.86 -24.91
C GLU A 155 -16.22 15.43 -24.09
N PHE A 156 -15.56 16.48 -24.58
CA PHE A 156 -14.53 17.18 -23.82
C PHE A 156 -15.09 17.83 -22.54
N ARG A 157 -16.25 18.50 -22.60
CA ARG A 157 -16.87 19.10 -21.40
C ARG A 157 -17.38 18.05 -20.40
N ARG A 158 -17.77 16.87 -20.90
CA ARG A 158 -18.23 15.74 -20.08
C ARG A 158 -17.10 15.14 -19.23
N THR A 159 -15.88 15.04 -19.78
CA THR A 159 -14.71 14.57 -19.02
C THR A 159 -14.27 15.56 -17.93
N PHE A 160 -14.57 16.86 -18.09
CA PHE A 160 -14.31 17.88 -17.05
C PHE A 160 -15.32 17.89 -15.90
N ARG A 161 -16.61 17.71 -16.17
CA ARG A 161 -17.63 17.61 -15.10
C ARG A 161 -17.46 16.36 -14.23
N ALA A 162 -16.68 15.38 -14.67
CA ALA A 162 -16.42 14.14 -13.95
C ALA A 162 -15.38 14.26 -12.81
N ARG A 163 -14.86 15.48 -12.52
CA ARG A 163 -13.92 15.68 -11.40
C ARG A 163 -14.58 15.75 -10.01
N ASP A 164 -15.90 15.94 -9.92
CA ASP A 164 -16.63 16.01 -8.64
C ASP A 164 -17.48 14.78 -8.29
N VAL A 165 -17.44 13.69 -9.08
CA VAL A 165 -18.12 12.45 -8.72
C VAL A 165 -17.22 11.25 -9.01
N LYS A 166 -16.85 10.56 -7.93
CA LYS A 166 -16.32 9.19 -7.95
C LYS A 166 -17.04 8.34 -9.00
N ARG A 167 -16.26 7.73 -9.89
CA ARG A 167 -16.61 6.60 -10.78
C ARG A 167 -17.70 6.83 -11.82
N SER A 168 -17.34 6.54 -13.06
CA SER A 168 -18.24 5.89 -14.02
C SER A 168 -17.43 5.09 -15.05
N ARG A 169 -16.99 3.89 -14.65
CA ARG A 169 -16.59 2.79 -15.56
C ARG A 169 -17.78 2.30 -16.41
N THR A 170 -19.00 2.59 -15.96
CA THR A 170 -20.27 2.15 -16.56
C THR A 170 -20.59 2.83 -17.90
N GLU A 171 -20.14 4.07 -18.11
CA GLU A 171 -20.45 4.82 -19.33
C GLU A 171 -19.49 4.51 -20.49
N MET A 172 -18.26 4.05 -20.21
CA MET A 172 -17.36 3.52 -21.26
C MET A 172 -17.93 2.21 -21.86
N PHE A 173 -18.59 1.38 -21.05
CA PHE A 173 -19.20 0.12 -21.50
C PHE A 173 -20.46 0.31 -22.36
N LYS A 174 -21.25 1.38 -22.13
CA LYS A 174 -22.41 1.68 -22.98
C LYS A 174 -22.01 2.10 -24.39
N MET A 175 -20.88 2.80 -24.56
CA MET A 175 -20.35 3.17 -25.87
C MET A 175 -19.74 1.96 -26.61
N ALA A 176 -19.04 1.06 -25.91
CA ALA A 176 -18.49 -0.16 -26.50
C ALA A 176 -19.58 -1.15 -26.95
N SER A 177 -20.66 -1.29 -26.16
CA SER A 177 -21.81 -2.15 -26.48
C SER A 177 -22.57 -1.67 -27.74
N ALA A 178 -22.72 -0.35 -27.92
CA ALA A 178 -23.38 0.22 -29.11
C ALA A 178 -22.57 0.06 -30.42
N LEU A 179 -21.24 -0.05 -30.33
CA LEU A 179 -20.36 -0.33 -31.47
C LEU A 179 -20.32 -1.81 -31.85
N ALA A 180 -20.54 -2.73 -30.90
CA ALA A 180 -20.58 -4.16 -31.13
C ALA A 180 -21.83 -4.62 -31.91
N SER A 181 -22.99 -3.99 -31.68
CA SER A 181 -24.24 -4.33 -32.37
C SER A 181 -24.24 -4.02 -33.87
N SER A 182 -23.49 -3.01 -34.32
CA SER A 182 -23.44 -2.63 -35.75
C SER A 182 -22.49 -3.49 -36.59
N ARG A 183 -21.52 -4.18 -35.98
CA ARG A 183 -20.56 -5.06 -36.68
C ARG A 183 -21.01 -6.53 -36.74
N ARG A 184 -21.93 -6.95 -35.86
CA ARG A 184 -22.47 -8.33 -35.81
C ARG A 184 -23.21 -8.75 -37.10
N SER A 185 -23.78 -7.84 -37.90
CA SER A 185 -24.53 -8.24 -39.11
C SER A 185 -23.68 -8.45 -40.37
N GLN A 186 -22.42 -7.99 -40.39
CA GLN A 186 -21.53 -8.17 -41.53
C GLN A 186 -20.62 -9.40 -41.41
N LEU A 187 -20.27 -9.82 -40.18
CA LEU A 187 -19.45 -11.01 -39.92
C LEU A 187 -20.19 -12.35 -40.15
N PHE A 188 -21.52 -12.36 -40.10
CA PHE A 188 -22.31 -13.59 -40.26
C PHE A 188 -22.53 -14.04 -41.72
N LYS A 189 -22.18 -13.24 -42.73
CA LYS A 189 -22.35 -13.61 -44.15
C LYS A 189 -21.19 -14.43 -44.74
N SER A 190 -20.10 -14.63 -44.02
CA SER A 190 -18.89 -15.33 -44.50
C SER A 190 -18.62 -16.68 -43.81
N ALA A 191 -19.54 -17.21 -43.01
CA ALA A 191 -19.39 -18.46 -42.25
C ALA A 191 -19.40 -19.78 -43.09
N ARG A 192 -18.98 -19.75 -44.37
CA ARG A 192 -18.84 -20.96 -45.22
C ARG A 192 -17.40 -21.35 -45.57
N SER A 193 -16.39 -20.62 -45.08
CA SER A 193 -14.98 -20.89 -45.38
C SER A 193 -14.16 -21.30 -44.15
N TRP A 194 -14.68 -22.24 -43.35
CA TRP A 194 -14.05 -22.71 -42.11
C TRP A 194 -13.11 -23.91 -42.32
N ARG A 195 -12.43 -23.99 -43.47
CA ARG A 195 -11.42 -25.04 -43.76
C ARG A 195 -10.02 -24.54 -44.13
N ASP A 196 -9.81 -23.23 -44.29
CA ASP A 196 -8.54 -22.69 -44.78
C ASP A 196 -7.79 -21.77 -43.79
N PHE A 197 -8.14 -21.75 -42.50
CA PHE A 197 -7.46 -20.91 -41.51
C PHE A 197 -6.49 -21.70 -40.64
N ASP A 198 -5.29 -21.88 -41.18
CA ASP A 198 -4.06 -22.33 -40.48
C ASP A 198 -3.42 -21.22 -39.60
N HIS A 199 -4.21 -20.23 -39.15
CA HIS A 199 -3.72 -19.05 -38.40
C HIS A 199 -4.18 -18.99 -36.94
N PHE A 200 -4.57 -20.13 -36.36
CA PHE A 200 -4.72 -20.24 -34.90
C PHE A 200 -3.38 -20.17 -34.12
N ARG A 201 -2.27 -19.84 -34.79
CA ARG A 201 -0.97 -19.54 -34.16
C ARG A 201 -0.78 -18.08 -33.79
N ASP A 202 -1.56 -17.16 -34.37
CA ASP A 202 -1.32 -15.72 -34.21
C ASP A 202 -2.60 -14.99 -33.78
N LEU A 203 -2.98 -15.15 -32.51
CA LEU A 203 -3.76 -14.12 -31.82
C LEU A 203 -2.77 -13.14 -31.14
N PRO A 204 -2.64 -11.89 -31.62
CA PRO A 204 -1.74 -10.90 -31.04
C PRO A 204 -2.40 -10.21 -29.84
N ILE A 205 -2.54 -10.93 -28.73
CA ILE A 205 -2.60 -10.34 -27.38
C ILE A 205 -1.86 -11.31 -26.45
N LEU A 206 -0.53 -11.35 -26.55
CA LEU A 206 0.37 -11.84 -25.51
C LEU A 206 1.83 -11.69 -25.92
N HIS A 207 2.37 -10.48 -25.75
CA HIS A 207 3.73 -10.29 -25.29
C HIS A 207 3.78 -8.97 -24.49
N ALA A 208 4.22 -9.09 -23.25
CA ALA A 208 4.91 -8.03 -22.50
C ALA A 208 4.16 -6.69 -22.34
N ALA A 209 3.33 -6.62 -21.29
CA ALA A 209 3.49 -5.47 -20.38
C ALA A 209 4.69 -5.83 -19.50
N GLU A 210 5.77 -5.08 -19.67
CA GLU A 210 7.13 -5.35 -19.20
C GLU A 210 7.20 -5.73 -17.71
N GLY A 211 7.76 -6.93 -17.45
CA GLY A 211 8.31 -7.28 -16.13
C GLY A 211 7.62 -8.37 -15.31
N GLN A 212 6.54 -9.01 -15.75
CA GLN A 212 5.99 -10.21 -15.08
C GLN A 212 5.49 -11.25 -16.08
N GLY A 213 5.85 -12.51 -15.84
CA GLY A 213 5.70 -13.67 -16.72
C GLY A 213 4.33 -14.01 -17.29
N SER A 214 4.32 -14.94 -18.25
CA SER A 214 3.17 -15.41 -19.05
C SER A 214 1.81 -15.42 -18.32
N ILE A 215 1.01 -14.36 -18.50
CA ILE A 215 -0.39 -14.28 -18.04
C ILE A 215 -1.30 -14.63 -19.22
N THR A 216 -2.19 -15.61 -19.10
CA THR A 216 -3.09 -15.98 -20.20
C THR A 216 -4.21 -14.94 -20.42
N LEU A 217 -4.85 -14.95 -21.59
CA LEU A 217 -6.01 -14.09 -21.84
C LEU A 217 -7.16 -14.40 -20.88
N LEU A 218 -7.34 -15.68 -20.50
CA LEU A 218 -8.31 -16.09 -19.50
C LEU A 218 -7.98 -15.54 -18.11
N MET A 219 -6.70 -15.53 -17.71
CA MET A 219 -6.25 -14.91 -16.46
C MET A 219 -6.51 -13.40 -16.44
N ALA A 220 -6.27 -12.71 -17.55
CA ALA A 220 -6.56 -11.29 -17.67
C ALA A 220 -8.08 -11.02 -17.57
N ALA A 221 -8.89 -11.78 -18.31
CA ALA A 221 -10.34 -11.71 -18.23
C ALA A 221 -10.85 -11.95 -16.80
N ALA A 222 -10.29 -12.97 -16.13
CA ALA A 222 -10.64 -13.31 -14.77
C ALA A 222 -10.25 -12.25 -13.73
N ARG A 223 -9.14 -11.52 -13.93
CA ARG A 223 -8.71 -10.43 -13.06
C ARG A 223 -9.56 -9.16 -13.24
N PHE A 224 -10.01 -8.88 -14.46
CA PHE A 224 -10.73 -7.65 -14.80
C PHE A 224 -12.25 -7.80 -14.86
N ASP A 225 -12.79 -8.97 -14.51
CA ASP A 225 -14.21 -9.30 -14.54
C ASP A 225 -14.82 -9.27 -15.96
N ASP A 226 -14.04 -9.63 -16.98
CA ASP A 226 -14.51 -9.69 -18.37
C ASP A 226 -15.17 -11.03 -18.67
N HIS A 227 -16.45 -11.10 -18.30
CA HIS A 227 -17.29 -12.29 -18.48
C HIS A 227 -17.47 -12.73 -19.93
N GLU A 228 -17.65 -11.79 -20.86
CA GLU A 228 -17.92 -12.11 -22.27
C GLU A 228 -16.68 -12.78 -22.87
N THR A 229 -15.51 -12.16 -22.69
CA THR A 229 -14.23 -12.71 -23.15
C THR A 229 -13.93 -14.05 -22.48
N ALA A 230 -14.18 -14.20 -21.16
CA ALA A 230 -13.96 -15.47 -20.48
C ALA A 230 -14.86 -16.60 -21.03
N ILE A 231 -16.15 -16.33 -21.28
CA ILE A 231 -17.07 -17.32 -21.85
C ILE A 231 -16.62 -17.74 -23.25
N GLU A 232 -16.30 -16.77 -24.11
CA GLU A 232 -15.84 -17.06 -25.48
C GLU A 232 -14.58 -17.94 -25.48
N ILE A 233 -13.61 -17.64 -24.60
CA ILE A 233 -12.39 -18.44 -24.45
C ILE A 233 -12.73 -19.86 -23.98
N LEU A 234 -13.56 -20.01 -22.95
CA LEU A 234 -13.92 -21.31 -22.40
C LEU A 234 -14.71 -22.17 -23.40
N GLU A 235 -15.61 -21.54 -24.18
CA GLU A 235 -16.34 -22.24 -25.24
C GLU A 235 -15.43 -22.70 -26.37
N ALA A 236 -14.51 -21.84 -26.81
CA ALA A 236 -13.51 -22.19 -27.82
C ALA A 236 -12.59 -23.32 -27.32
N ALA A 237 -12.13 -23.25 -26.07
CA ALA A 237 -11.31 -24.28 -25.43
C ALA A 237 -12.03 -25.62 -25.37
N ARG A 238 -13.33 -25.60 -25.04
CA ARG A 238 -14.19 -26.79 -25.02
C ARG A 238 -14.34 -27.41 -26.41
N GLN A 239 -14.53 -26.60 -27.45
CA GLN A 239 -14.62 -27.09 -28.83
C GLN A 239 -13.28 -27.68 -29.32
N ALA A 240 -12.16 -27.11 -28.89
CA ALA A 240 -10.82 -27.60 -29.20
C ALA A 240 -10.37 -28.81 -28.36
N GLY A 241 -11.15 -29.21 -27.34
CA GLY A 241 -10.77 -30.28 -26.40
C GLY A 241 -9.60 -29.92 -25.47
N GLN A 242 -9.33 -28.62 -25.27
CA GLN A 242 -8.21 -28.10 -24.48
C GLN A 242 -8.65 -27.39 -23.19
N LEU A 243 -9.92 -27.54 -22.80
CA LEU A 243 -10.55 -26.82 -21.70
C LEU A 243 -9.78 -26.96 -20.37
N GLU A 244 -9.45 -28.20 -19.98
CA GLU A 244 -8.72 -28.46 -18.72
C GLU A 244 -7.32 -27.81 -18.72
N GLN A 245 -6.60 -27.92 -19.85
CA GLN A 245 -5.27 -27.33 -19.99
C GLN A 245 -5.29 -25.81 -19.88
N GLN A 246 -6.32 -25.14 -20.42
CA GLN A 246 -6.43 -23.67 -20.38
C GLN A 246 -6.95 -23.14 -19.05
N LEU A 247 -7.87 -23.86 -18.39
CA LEU A 247 -8.43 -23.47 -17.08
C LEU A 247 -7.36 -23.44 -15.98
N ASP A 248 -6.53 -24.48 -15.98
CA ASP A 248 -5.56 -24.74 -14.93
C ASP A 248 -4.13 -24.29 -15.28
N GLN A 249 -3.99 -23.57 -16.40
CA GLN A 249 -2.70 -22.96 -16.75
C GLN A 249 -2.28 -22.02 -15.62
N GLN A 250 -1.02 -22.14 -15.20
CA GLN A 250 -0.42 -21.30 -14.17
C GLN A 250 0.50 -20.25 -14.80
N SER A 251 0.46 -19.03 -14.29
CA SER A 251 1.45 -18.01 -14.62
C SER A 251 2.83 -18.40 -14.07
N GLU A 252 3.86 -17.62 -14.38
CA GLU A 252 5.17 -17.79 -13.74
C GLU A 252 5.12 -17.66 -12.22
N SER A 253 4.15 -16.95 -11.65
CA SER A 253 3.96 -16.86 -10.19
C SER A 253 3.15 -18.01 -9.62
N GLY A 254 2.65 -18.93 -10.45
CA GLY A 254 1.79 -20.04 -10.04
C GLY A 254 0.30 -19.70 -9.97
N CYS A 255 -0.11 -18.49 -10.39
CA CYS A 255 -1.50 -18.05 -10.32
C CYS A 255 -2.32 -18.62 -11.49
N THR A 256 -3.56 -19.06 -11.23
CA THR A 256 -4.54 -19.46 -12.26
C THR A 256 -5.58 -18.37 -12.49
N ALA A 257 -6.44 -18.54 -13.50
CA ALA A 257 -7.58 -17.64 -13.69
C ALA A 257 -8.52 -17.62 -12.47
N LEU A 258 -8.80 -18.79 -11.87
CA LEU A 258 -9.63 -18.90 -10.67
C LEU A 258 -8.99 -18.18 -9.47
N TYR A 259 -7.66 -18.31 -9.30
CA TYR A 259 -6.92 -17.60 -8.26
C TYR A 259 -7.10 -16.09 -8.39
N LEU A 260 -6.94 -15.55 -9.61
CA LEU A 260 -7.03 -14.11 -9.86
C LEU A 260 -8.44 -13.56 -9.71
N ALA A 261 -9.47 -14.31 -10.13
CA ALA A 261 -10.86 -13.95 -9.87
C ALA A 261 -11.18 -13.95 -8.37
N SER A 262 -10.65 -14.93 -7.63
CA SER A 262 -10.84 -15.05 -6.18
C SER A 262 -10.15 -13.92 -5.41
N GLU A 263 -8.94 -13.53 -5.84
CA GLU A 263 -8.19 -12.38 -5.33
C GLU A 263 -8.93 -11.06 -5.57
N ALA A 264 -9.50 -10.89 -6.77
CA ALA A 264 -10.21 -9.67 -7.15
C ALA A 264 -11.65 -9.57 -6.58
N GLY A 265 -12.22 -10.69 -6.11
CA GLY A 265 -13.56 -10.73 -5.54
C GLY A 265 -14.68 -10.85 -6.56
N HIS A 266 -14.38 -11.32 -7.77
CA HIS A 266 -15.35 -11.42 -8.86
C HIS A 266 -16.16 -12.70 -8.73
N GLU A 267 -17.17 -12.67 -7.86
CA GLU A 267 -18.00 -13.84 -7.50
C GLU A 267 -18.57 -14.57 -8.72
N SER A 268 -19.17 -13.82 -9.65
CA SER A 268 -19.75 -14.37 -10.87
C SER A 268 -18.69 -15.11 -11.70
N MET A 269 -17.48 -14.55 -11.80
CA MET A 269 -16.37 -15.13 -12.55
C MET A 269 -15.85 -16.39 -11.86
N VAL A 270 -15.69 -16.35 -10.54
CA VAL A 270 -15.34 -17.52 -9.71
C VAL A 270 -16.35 -18.64 -9.93
N ARG A 271 -17.65 -18.34 -9.90
CA ARG A 271 -18.73 -19.29 -10.16
C ARG A 271 -18.65 -19.89 -11.56
N ALA A 272 -18.41 -19.06 -12.58
CA ALA A 272 -18.29 -19.51 -13.96
C ALA A 272 -17.10 -20.47 -14.14
N LEU A 273 -15.93 -20.12 -13.59
CA LEU A 273 -14.71 -20.94 -13.67
C LEU A 273 -14.86 -22.26 -12.92
N ILE A 274 -15.47 -22.26 -11.72
CA ILE A 274 -15.77 -23.48 -10.97
C ILE A 274 -16.77 -24.37 -11.73
N THR A 275 -17.80 -23.78 -12.34
CA THR A 275 -18.78 -24.52 -13.17
C THR A 275 -18.10 -25.16 -14.39
N ALA A 276 -17.11 -24.48 -14.96
CA ALA A 276 -16.25 -24.99 -16.03
C ALA A 276 -15.24 -26.06 -15.56
N LYS A 277 -15.25 -26.44 -14.27
CA LYS A 277 -14.36 -27.43 -13.64
C LYS A 277 -12.91 -26.97 -13.43
N ALA A 278 -12.68 -25.67 -13.24
CA ALA A 278 -11.38 -25.17 -12.78
C ALA A 278 -10.97 -25.82 -11.44
N ARG A 279 -9.69 -26.17 -11.31
CA ARG A 279 -9.16 -26.75 -10.07
C ARG A 279 -9.05 -25.71 -8.96
N VAL A 280 -9.62 -26.04 -7.80
CA VAL A 280 -9.61 -25.19 -6.59
C VAL A 280 -8.37 -25.38 -5.71
N ASP A 281 -7.60 -26.44 -5.94
CA ASP A 281 -6.48 -26.88 -5.10
C ASP A 281 -5.10 -26.38 -5.58
N LEU A 282 -5.06 -25.67 -6.72
CA LEU A 282 -3.83 -25.10 -7.24
C LEU A 282 -3.36 -23.91 -6.40
N VAL A 283 -2.04 -23.82 -6.23
CA VAL A 283 -1.38 -22.83 -5.37
C VAL A 283 -0.32 -22.04 -6.13
N ASP A 284 -0.06 -20.81 -5.67
CA ASP A 284 1.02 -19.98 -6.17
C ASP A 284 2.40 -20.46 -5.69
N LYS A 285 3.47 -19.76 -6.10
CA LYS A 285 4.84 -20.05 -5.69
C LYS A 285 5.06 -19.98 -4.18
N GLU A 286 4.25 -19.25 -3.42
CA GLU A 286 4.34 -19.15 -1.97
C GLU A 286 3.45 -20.18 -1.25
N GLY A 287 2.67 -20.95 -2.01
CA GLY A 287 1.76 -21.97 -1.50
C GLY A 287 0.37 -21.44 -1.15
N HIS A 288 0.00 -20.22 -1.57
CA HIS A 288 -1.35 -19.71 -1.37
C HIS A 288 -2.30 -20.24 -2.43
N GLY A 289 -3.45 -20.78 -2.01
CA GLY A 289 -4.54 -21.17 -2.91
C GLY A 289 -5.59 -20.07 -3.10
N CYS A 290 -6.59 -20.34 -3.94
CA CYS A 290 -7.69 -19.42 -4.22
C CYS A 290 -8.47 -19.03 -2.94
N LEU A 291 -8.70 -19.98 -2.04
CA LEU A 291 -9.39 -19.76 -0.76
C LEU A 291 -8.61 -18.80 0.14
N HIS A 292 -7.29 -18.96 0.19
CA HIS A 292 -6.41 -18.07 0.97
C HIS A 292 -6.52 -16.64 0.48
N ARG A 293 -6.46 -16.40 -0.84
CA ARG A 293 -6.60 -15.04 -1.40
C ARG A 293 -7.98 -14.45 -1.21
N ALA A 294 -9.05 -15.23 -1.40
CA ALA A 294 -10.40 -14.75 -1.11
C ALA A 294 -10.55 -14.31 0.36
N CYS A 295 -9.94 -15.05 1.29
CA CYS A 295 -9.94 -14.70 2.71
C CYS A 295 -9.05 -13.49 3.02
N LEU A 296 -7.89 -13.38 2.38
CA LEU A 296 -6.94 -12.28 2.55
C LEU A 296 -7.56 -10.92 2.19
N PHE A 297 -8.41 -10.88 1.17
CA PHE A 297 -9.08 -9.66 0.69
C PHE A 297 -10.55 -9.53 1.13
N GLY A 298 -11.07 -10.48 1.92
CA GLY A 298 -12.39 -10.36 2.55
C GLY A 298 -13.58 -10.66 1.65
N HIS A 299 -13.40 -11.45 0.60
CA HIS A 299 -14.46 -11.78 -0.36
C HIS A 299 -15.32 -12.94 0.10
N VAL A 300 -16.24 -12.68 1.03
CA VAL A 300 -17.07 -13.70 1.72
C VAL A 300 -17.79 -14.66 0.75
N GLU A 301 -18.41 -14.13 -0.31
CA GLU A 301 -19.13 -14.99 -1.27
C GLU A 301 -18.19 -15.88 -2.08
N CYS A 302 -16.99 -15.40 -2.44
CA CYS A 302 -15.95 -16.24 -3.03
C CYS A 302 -15.51 -17.33 -2.06
N VAL A 303 -15.36 -17.02 -0.76
CA VAL A 303 -15.04 -18.01 0.29
C VAL A 303 -16.11 -19.11 0.35
N ARG A 304 -17.40 -18.75 0.40
CA ARG A 304 -18.51 -19.72 0.41
C ARG A 304 -18.52 -20.61 -0.84
N LEU A 305 -18.31 -20.02 -2.01
CA LEU A 305 -18.24 -20.76 -3.27
C LEU A 305 -17.07 -21.74 -3.30
N LEU A 306 -15.89 -21.31 -2.88
CA LEU A 306 -14.71 -22.17 -2.87
C LEU A 306 -14.84 -23.32 -1.86
N VAL A 307 -15.34 -23.04 -0.64
CA VAL A 307 -15.57 -24.06 0.39
C VAL A 307 -16.60 -25.09 -0.08
N SER A 308 -17.75 -24.65 -0.61
CA SER A 308 -18.80 -25.55 -1.11
C SER A 308 -18.37 -26.44 -2.28
N HIS A 309 -17.29 -26.07 -2.98
CA HIS A 309 -16.73 -26.84 -4.10
C HIS A 309 -15.41 -27.55 -3.75
N GLY A 310 -15.17 -27.79 -2.45
CA GLY A 310 -14.11 -28.68 -1.99
C GLY A 310 -12.73 -28.04 -1.90
N ALA A 311 -12.63 -26.71 -1.79
CA ALA A 311 -11.36 -26.07 -1.47
C ALA A 311 -10.83 -26.60 -0.12
N ALA A 312 -9.53 -26.90 -0.07
CA ALA A 312 -8.89 -27.41 1.14
C ALA A 312 -8.78 -26.30 2.20
N VAL A 313 -9.74 -26.28 3.15
CA VAL A 313 -9.89 -25.26 4.20
C VAL A 313 -8.62 -25.07 5.04
N ASP A 314 -8.01 -26.19 5.41
CA ASP A 314 -6.81 -26.24 6.27
C ASP A 314 -5.49 -26.22 5.48
N ALA A 315 -5.53 -25.97 4.16
CA ALA A 315 -4.31 -25.82 3.38
C ALA A 315 -3.50 -24.61 3.89
N VAL A 316 -2.17 -24.77 3.86
CA VAL A 316 -1.24 -23.75 4.34
C VAL A 316 -0.19 -23.43 3.27
N SER A 317 0.23 -22.18 3.25
CA SER A 317 1.38 -21.71 2.49
C SER A 317 2.70 -22.19 3.08
N LYS A 318 3.82 -21.86 2.42
CA LYS A 318 5.17 -22.25 2.84
C LYS A 318 5.56 -21.76 4.24
N ASP A 319 5.04 -20.61 4.65
CA ASP A 319 5.22 -20.05 5.99
C ASP A 319 4.24 -20.62 7.03
N GLY A 320 3.37 -21.55 6.64
CA GLY A 320 2.34 -22.13 7.49
C GLY A 320 1.07 -21.28 7.64
N SER A 321 0.90 -20.22 6.85
CA SER A 321 -0.29 -19.38 6.89
C SER A 321 -1.51 -20.08 6.29
N SER A 322 -2.62 -20.11 7.03
CA SER A 322 -3.90 -20.66 6.58
C SER A 322 -4.85 -19.58 6.06
N SER A 323 -5.92 -19.98 5.37
CA SER A 323 -6.98 -19.05 4.95
C SER A 323 -7.63 -18.33 6.13
N LEU A 324 -7.78 -19.02 7.27
CA LEU A 324 -8.30 -18.43 8.52
C LEU A 324 -7.36 -17.34 9.07
N MET A 325 -6.06 -17.60 9.05
CA MET A 325 -5.05 -16.61 9.44
C MET A 325 -5.07 -15.39 8.52
N ALA A 326 -5.22 -15.59 7.21
CA ALA A 326 -5.31 -14.49 6.23
C ALA A 326 -6.51 -13.58 6.50
N ALA A 327 -7.69 -14.16 6.78
CA ALA A 327 -8.88 -13.41 7.16
C ALA A 327 -8.69 -12.64 8.48
N CYS A 328 -8.12 -13.29 9.51
CA CYS A 328 -7.92 -12.67 10.82
C CYS A 328 -6.87 -11.57 10.81
N CYS A 329 -5.81 -11.72 10.00
CA CYS A 329 -4.76 -10.72 9.83
C CYS A 329 -5.28 -9.41 9.17
N ASN A 330 -6.37 -9.47 8.41
CA ASN A 330 -6.97 -8.30 7.73
C ASN A 330 -8.34 -7.91 8.29
N GLY A 331 -8.76 -8.51 9.42
CA GLY A 331 -10.00 -8.13 10.10
C GLY A 331 -11.29 -8.58 9.40
N HIS A 332 -11.21 -9.57 8.51
CA HIS A 332 -12.36 -10.09 7.77
C HIS A 332 -13.14 -11.12 8.61
N ALA A 333 -13.83 -10.63 9.65
CA ALA A 333 -14.54 -11.47 10.63
C ALA A 333 -15.58 -12.40 10.00
N GLU A 334 -16.29 -11.95 8.96
CA GLU A 334 -17.27 -12.80 8.27
C GLU A 334 -16.62 -13.93 7.46
N CYS A 335 -15.44 -13.70 6.85
CA CYS A 335 -14.67 -14.80 6.25
C CYS A 335 -14.21 -15.79 7.33
N ALA A 336 -13.72 -15.30 8.47
CA ALA A 336 -13.34 -16.15 9.59
C ALA A 336 -14.53 -16.96 10.11
N ARG A 337 -15.72 -16.34 10.20
CA ARG A 337 -16.97 -16.99 10.62
C ARG A 337 -17.32 -18.15 9.70
N VAL A 338 -17.36 -17.92 8.38
CA VAL A 338 -17.63 -18.97 7.40
C VAL A 338 -16.63 -20.12 7.53
N LEU A 339 -15.34 -19.82 7.64
CA LEU A 339 -14.32 -20.86 7.75
C LEU A 339 -14.47 -21.73 9.00
N VAL A 340 -14.83 -21.13 10.13
CA VAL A 340 -14.84 -21.84 11.40
C VAL A 340 -16.20 -22.51 11.68
N GLU A 341 -17.30 -21.80 11.43
CA GLU A 341 -18.65 -22.32 11.71
C GLU A 341 -19.16 -23.26 10.61
N GLU A 342 -18.84 -23.00 9.33
CA GLU A 342 -19.36 -23.79 8.21
C GLU A 342 -18.33 -24.79 7.66
N ALA A 343 -17.05 -24.40 7.65
CA ALA A 343 -15.97 -25.19 7.06
C ALA A 343 -15.12 -25.97 8.08
N LEU A 344 -15.40 -25.83 9.38
CA LEU A 344 -14.72 -26.49 10.50
C LEU A 344 -13.18 -26.35 10.45
N ALA A 345 -12.70 -25.16 10.08
CA ALA A 345 -11.26 -24.86 10.02
C ALA A 345 -10.57 -25.03 11.38
N ARG A 346 -9.32 -25.52 11.38
CA ARG A 346 -8.50 -25.60 12.59
C ARG A 346 -8.12 -24.21 13.11
N VAL A 347 -8.58 -23.88 14.31
CA VAL A 347 -8.44 -22.53 14.92
C VAL A 347 -7.05 -22.26 15.52
N ASP A 348 -6.42 -23.25 16.16
CA ASP A 348 -5.20 -23.06 16.96
C ASP A 348 -3.89 -23.42 16.23
N ARG A 349 -3.93 -23.49 14.90
CA ARG A 349 -2.70 -23.72 14.12
C ARG A 349 -1.72 -22.56 14.35
N LEU A 350 -0.42 -22.88 14.33
CA LEU A 350 0.66 -21.90 14.31
C LEU A 350 1.37 -21.88 12.95
N THR A 351 1.76 -20.69 12.52
CA THR A 351 2.71 -20.51 11.41
C THR A 351 4.12 -20.97 11.80
N THR A 352 5.06 -21.02 10.86
CA THR A 352 6.48 -21.29 11.14
C THR A 352 7.10 -20.22 12.06
N ALA A 353 6.57 -19.00 12.00
CA ALA A 353 6.91 -17.90 12.90
C ALA A 353 6.11 -17.90 14.22
N GLY A 354 5.35 -18.95 14.51
CA GLY A 354 4.67 -19.14 15.79
C GLY A 354 3.41 -18.28 15.96
N TRP A 355 2.77 -17.84 14.88
CA TRP A 355 1.56 -17.03 14.95
C TRP A 355 0.29 -17.87 14.84
N SER A 356 -0.65 -17.70 15.77
CA SER A 356 -2.03 -18.20 15.62
C SER A 356 -2.93 -17.18 14.92
N ALA A 357 -4.09 -17.62 14.43
CA ALA A 357 -5.10 -16.70 13.90
C ALA A 357 -5.56 -15.68 14.96
N LEU A 358 -5.67 -16.11 16.23
CA LEU A 358 -6.07 -15.25 17.35
C LEU A 358 -4.99 -14.20 17.66
N MET A 359 -3.70 -14.56 17.59
CA MET A 359 -2.61 -13.59 17.76
C MET A 359 -2.62 -12.53 16.65
N LEU A 360 -2.82 -12.95 15.39
CA LEU A 360 -2.89 -12.02 14.24
C LEU A 360 -4.05 -11.03 14.40
N ALA A 361 -5.23 -11.49 14.82
CA ALA A 361 -6.36 -10.61 15.14
C ALA A 361 -6.02 -9.64 16.30
N SER A 362 -5.31 -10.13 17.32
CA SER A 362 -4.98 -9.37 18.52
C SER A 362 -3.92 -8.29 18.30
N VAL A 363 -2.98 -8.50 17.38
CA VAL A 363 -1.99 -7.47 17.00
C VAL A 363 -2.66 -6.22 16.43
N HIS A 364 -3.70 -6.41 15.63
CA HIS A 364 -4.40 -5.33 14.93
C HIS A 364 -5.68 -4.85 15.63
N GLY A 365 -6.10 -5.51 16.72
CA GLY A 365 -7.29 -5.12 17.48
C GLY A 365 -8.59 -5.49 16.78
N TYR A 366 -8.60 -6.55 15.97
CA TYR A 366 -9.82 -7.02 15.31
C TYR A 366 -10.69 -7.82 16.28
N ASP A 367 -11.38 -7.10 17.16
CA ASP A 367 -12.20 -7.66 18.25
C ASP A 367 -13.24 -8.67 17.76
N GLU A 368 -13.80 -8.44 16.58
CA GLU A 368 -14.84 -9.31 16.02
C GLU A 368 -14.25 -10.64 15.51
N CYS A 369 -13.06 -10.60 14.89
CA CYS A 369 -12.32 -11.83 14.58
C CYS A 369 -11.96 -12.59 15.88
N ALA A 370 -11.53 -11.88 16.92
CA ALA A 370 -11.22 -12.49 18.21
C ALA A 370 -12.47 -13.17 18.81
N ARG A 371 -13.64 -12.53 18.76
CA ARG A 371 -14.92 -13.12 19.21
C ARG A 371 -15.33 -14.35 18.42
N VAL A 372 -15.19 -14.32 17.10
CA VAL A 372 -15.49 -15.47 16.24
C VAL A 372 -14.59 -16.65 16.60
N LEU A 373 -13.27 -16.42 16.71
CA LEU A 373 -12.31 -17.46 17.04
C LEU A 373 -12.54 -18.05 18.44
N THR A 374 -12.70 -17.21 19.46
CA THR A 374 -12.91 -17.69 20.84
C THR A 374 -14.27 -18.34 21.01
N GLY A 375 -15.31 -17.83 20.34
CA GLY A 375 -16.64 -18.45 20.31
C GLY A 375 -16.64 -19.85 19.68
N ALA A 376 -15.69 -20.12 18.79
CA ALA A 376 -15.47 -21.42 18.20
C ALA A 376 -14.47 -22.31 18.97
N GLY A 377 -14.04 -21.89 20.16
CA GLY A 377 -13.17 -22.67 21.03
C GLY A 377 -11.67 -22.52 20.78
N ALA A 378 -11.22 -21.45 20.12
CA ALA A 378 -9.79 -21.13 20.06
C ALA A 378 -9.21 -20.95 21.47
N ASP A 379 -8.08 -21.62 21.74
CA ASP A 379 -7.40 -21.55 23.03
C ASP A 379 -6.62 -20.24 23.17
N ALA A 380 -7.13 -19.35 24.03
CA ALA A 380 -6.53 -18.04 24.28
C ALA A 380 -5.19 -18.10 25.04
N SER A 381 -4.81 -19.27 25.57
CA SER A 381 -3.53 -19.52 26.24
C SER A 381 -2.41 -19.93 25.28
N VAL A 382 -2.73 -20.21 24.01
CA VAL A 382 -1.72 -20.57 23.00
C VAL A 382 -0.64 -19.51 22.96
N ALA A 383 0.60 -19.97 23.14
CA ALA A 383 1.79 -19.14 23.14
C ALA A 383 2.61 -19.39 21.87
N GLY A 384 2.99 -18.30 21.22
CA GLY A 384 3.79 -18.31 20.02
C GLY A 384 5.28 -18.39 20.33
N HIS A 385 6.10 -17.91 19.39
CA HIS A 385 7.52 -17.81 19.65
C HIS A 385 7.82 -16.89 20.83
N ALA A 386 8.81 -17.29 21.61
CA ALA A 386 9.21 -16.60 22.84
C ALA A 386 8.13 -16.50 23.93
N GLY A 387 7.06 -17.30 23.87
CA GLY A 387 6.02 -17.31 24.91
C GLY A 387 4.99 -16.18 24.77
N TRP A 388 4.97 -15.48 23.63
CA TRP A 388 4.01 -14.40 23.39
C TRP A 388 2.59 -14.95 23.24
N THR A 389 1.64 -14.37 23.98
CA THR A 389 0.22 -14.71 23.90
C THR A 389 -0.56 -13.63 23.15
N SER A 390 -1.77 -13.97 22.70
CA SER A 390 -2.72 -13.03 22.09
C SER A 390 -2.99 -11.81 22.99
N LEU A 391 -3.13 -12.03 24.30
CA LEU A 391 -3.38 -10.96 25.27
C LEU A 391 -2.19 -9.98 25.37
N MET A 392 -0.95 -10.48 25.33
CA MET A 392 0.23 -9.62 25.30
C MET A 392 0.27 -8.74 24.04
N TYR A 393 -0.09 -9.28 22.87
CA TYR A 393 -0.16 -8.50 21.63
C TYR A 393 -1.25 -7.44 21.67
N ALA A 394 -2.45 -7.76 22.17
CA ALA A 394 -3.53 -6.79 22.33
C ALA A 394 -3.11 -5.64 23.26
N CYS A 395 -2.53 -5.97 24.43
CA CYS A 395 -2.13 -4.99 25.42
C CYS A 395 -0.91 -4.17 25.00
N LYS A 396 0.04 -4.75 24.25
CA LYS A 396 1.18 -4.02 23.68
C LYS A 396 0.77 -2.96 22.66
N ASN A 397 -0.32 -3.18 21.92
CA ASN A 397 -0.79 -2.27 20.87
C ASN A 397 -2.02 -1.43 21.30
N GLY A 398 -2.47 -1.55 22.55
CA GLY A 398 -3.52 -0.70 23.12
C GLY A 398 -4.96 -1.12 22.84
N HIS A 399 -5.17 -2.36 22.39
CA HIS A 399 -6.48 -2.87 21.99
C HIS A 399 -7.26 -3.39 23.21
N ALA A 400 -7.80 -2.48 24.02
CA ALA A 400 -8.47 -2.80 25.28
C ALA A 400 -9.75 -3.64 25.10
N THR A 401 -10.51 -3.40 24.03
CA THR A 401 -11.69 -4.22 23.69
C THR A 401 -11.27 -5.66 23.36
N CYS A 402 -10.22 -5.83 22.57
CA CYS A 402 -9.67 -7.14 22.22
C CYS A 402 -9.18 -7.86 23.47
N ALA A 403 -8.43 -7.17 24.33
CA ALA A 403 -7.98 -7.70 25.62
C ALA A 403 -9.16 -8.16 26.49
N SER A 404 -10.27 -7.40 26.52
CA SER A 404 -11.48 -7.77 27.26
C SER A 404 -12.14 -9.03 26.70
N VAL A 405 -12.19 -9.18 25.37
CA VAL A 405 -12.69 -10.40 24.70
C VAL A 405 -11.83 -11.61 25.07
N LEU A 406 -10.50 -11.46 25.01
CA LEU A 406 -9.57 -12.54 25.32
C LEU A 406 -9.67 -12.99 26.79
N LEU A 407 -9.74 -12.05 27.73
CA LEU A 407 -9.91 -12.36 29.15
C LEU A 407 -11.26 -13.04 29.43
N SER A 408 -12.33 -12.59 28.78
CA SER A 408 -13.65 -13.23 28.87
C SER A 408 -13.65 -14.66 28.30
N ALA A 409 -12.75 -14.94 27.36
CA ALA A 409 -12.52 -16.26 26.79
C ALA A 409 -11.50 -17.11 27.58
N GLY A 410 -11.07 -16.67 28.76
CA GLY A 410 -10.17 -17.44 29.63
C GLY A 410 -8.68 -17.26 29.34
N ALA A 411 -8.26 -16.18 28.67
CA ALA A 411 -6.83 -15.87 28.53
C ALA A 411 -6.18 -15.67 29.91
N GLU A 412 -5.03 -16.30 30.14
CA GLU A 412 -4.28 -16.17 31.40
C GLU A 412 -3.65 -14.76 31.53
N PRO A 413 -4.13 -13.90 32.46
CA PRO A 413 -3.64 -12.53 32.58
C PRO A 413 -2.19 -12.43 33.05
N ASN A 414 -1.69 -13.50 33.69
CA ASN A 414 -0.38 -13.56 34.33
C ASN A 414 0.64 -14.40 33.53
N ALA A 415 0.31 -14.79 32.30
CA ALA A 415 1.28 -15.42 31.42
C ALA A 415 2.51 -14.53 31.22
N LEU A 416 3.69 -15.14 31.16
CA LEU A 416 4.98 -14.45 31.00
C LEU A 416 5.68 -14.94 29.74
N GLU A 417 6.20 -14.00 28.96
CA GLU A 417 7.09 -14.33 27.84
C GLU A 417 8.54 -14.55 28.33
N LYS A 418 9.46 -14.89 27.42
CA LYS A 418 10.84 -15.29 27.76
C LYS A 418 11.64 -14.25 28.56
N ASP A 419 11.39 -12.96 28.39
CA ASP A 419 12.01 -11.88 29.17
C ASP A 419 11.32 -11.66 30.54
N GLY A 420 10.30 -12.47 30.87
CA GLY A 420 9.56 -12.43 32.12
C GLY A 420 8.44 -11.38 32.13
N ARG A 421 8.03 -10.86 30.98
CA ARG A 421 7.02 -9.78 30.90
C ARG A 421 5.61 -10.31 30.74
N SER A 422 4.68 -9.67 31.44
CA SER A 422 3.24 -9.91 31.33
C SER A 422 2.55 -8.93 30.39
N ALA A 423 1.29 -9.19 30.05
CA ALA A 423 0.45 -8.26 29.30
C ALA A 423 0.31 -6.89 30.02
N LEU A 424 0.27 -6.88 31.36
CA LEU A 424 0.20 -5.65 32.17
C LEU A 424 1.47 -4.81 32.03
N MET A 425 2.63 -5.45 32.01
CA MET A 425 3.89 -4.74 31.77
C MET A 425 3.92 -4.10 30.38
N TYR A 426 3.43 -4.78 29.34
CA TYR A 426 3.36 -4.20 28.00
C TYR A 426 2.37 -3.04 27.88
N ALA A 427 1.21 -3.14 28.54
CA ALA A 427 0.26 -2.02 28.60
C ALA A 427 0.88 -0.79 29.30
N CYS A 428 1.58 -1.02 30.42
CA CYS A 428 2.25 0.05 31.18
C CYS A 428 3.47 0.61 30.45
N LEU A 429 4.23 -0.21 29.72
CA LEU A 429 5.37 0.21 28.92
C LEU A 429 4.96 1.18 27.80
N ASN A 430 3.81 0.93 27.16
CA ASN A 430 3.32 1.70 26.01
C ASN A 430 2.25 2.75 26.37
N GLY A 431 1.88 2.87 27.65
CA GLY A 431 0.95 3.91 28.13
C GLY A 431 -0.52 3.63 27.80
N HIS A 432 -0.89 2.37 27.59
CA HIS A 432 -2.24 1.99 27.22
C HIS A 432 -3.14 1.84 28.46
N GLU A 433 -3.53 2.98 29.05
CA GLU A 433 -4.35 3.07 30.27
C GLU A 433 -5.60 2.18 30.23
N ALA A 434 -6.35 2.19 29.13
CA ALA A 434 -7.55 1.35 28.99
C ALA A 434 -7.24 -0.15 29.11
N CYS A 435 -6.09 -0.61 28.58
CA CYS A 435 -5.64 -1.98 28.76
C CYS A 435 -5.22 -2.25 30.22
N VAL A 436 -4.56 -1.29 30.88
CA VAL A 436 -4.21 -1.40 32.31
C VAL A 436 -5.46 -1.58 33.15
N ARG A 437 -6.51 -0.77 32.92
CA ARG A 437 -7.79 -0.90 33.65
C ARG A 437 -8.44 -2.26 33.45
N VAL A 438 -8.47 -2.75 32.21
CA VAL A 438 -9.02 -4.07 31.86
C VAL A 438 -8.27 -5.19 32.59
N LEU A 439 -6.93 -5.17 32.56
CA LEU A 439 -6.10 -6.19 33.20
C LEU A 439 -6.17 -6.15 34.74
N VAL A 440 -6.16 -4.95 35.33
CA VAL A 440 -6.34 -4.77 36.78
C VAL A 440 -7.72 -5.27 37.21
N GLY A 441 -8.77 -4.97 36.44
CA GLY A 441 -10.11 -5.49 36.68
C GLY A 441 -10.21 -7.02 36.60
N ALA A 442 -9.33 -7.64 35.80
CA ALA A 442 -9.17 -9.10 35.70
C ALA A 442 -8.15 -9.68 36.70
N ALA A 443 -7.79 -8.94 37.74
CA ALA A 443 -6.85 -9.35 38.80
C ALA A 443 -5.46 -9.78 38.30
N ALA A 444 -4.94 -9.10 37.26
CA ALA A 444 -3.55 -9.29 36.84
C ALA A 444 -2.56 -8.92 37.96
N ALA A 445 -1.52 -9.72 38.12
CA ALA A 445 -0.50 -9.57 39.15
C ALA A 445 0.37 -8.34 38.88
N MET A 446 0.23 -7.32 39.73
CA MET A 446 0.94 -6.04 39.59
C MET A 446 2.40 -6.11 40.05
N GLU A 447 2.69 -7.00 41.01
CA GLU A 447 4.02 -7.16 41.62
C GLU A 447 4.90 -8.20 40.92
N THR A 448 4.40 -8.82 39.84
CA THR A 448 5.26 -9.63 38.98
C THR A 448 6.36 -8.76 38.42
N ALA A 449 7.58 -9.29 38.39
CA ALA A 449 8.76 -8.62 37.90
C ALA A 449 9.35 -9.37 36.71
N ASP A 450 9.88 -8.64 35.74
CA ASP A 450 10.57 -9.24 34.60
C ASP A 450 11.96 -9.76 35.00
N ASN A 451 12.71 -10.34 34.05
CA ASN A 451 14.03 -10.92 34.33
C ASN A 451 15.07 -9.92 34.86
N LEU A 452 14.82 -8.61 34.74
CA LEU A 452 15.66 -7.55 35.32
C LEU A 452 15.12 -7.06 36.68
N GLY A 453 13.99 -7.57 37.14
CA GLY A 453 13.34 -7.16 38.38
C GLY A 453 12.37 -5.97 38.21
N ARG A 454 12.00 -5.59 36.98
CA ARG A 454 11.13 -4.44 36.73
C ARG A 454 9.66 -4.83 36.84
N THR A 455 8.89 -4.05 37.59
CA THR A 455 7.43 -4.21 37.70
C THR A 455 6.68 -3.35 36.68
N SER A 456 5.37 -3.58 36.54
CA SER A 456 4.47 -2.76 35.71
C SER A 456 4.49 -1.28 36.11
N LEU A 457 4.53 -0.99 37.42
CA LEU A 457 4.62 0.38 37.94
C LEU A 457 5.93 1.07 37.51
N MET A 458 7.05 0.34 37.52
CA MET A 458 8.34 0.87 37.05
C MET A 458 8.32 1.17 35.56
N PHE A 459 7.69 0.32 34.74
CA PHE A 459 7.55 0.59 33.31
C PHE A 459 6.72 1.84 33.02
N ALA A 460 5.59 2.03 33.72
CA ALA A 460 4.76 3.23 33.58
C ALA A 460 5.53 4.49 34.02
N ALA A 461 6.19 4.43 35.17
CA ALA A 461 6.96 5.55 35.71
C ALA A 461 8.15 5.94 34.82
N LYS A 462 8.89 4.95 34.30
CA LYS A 462 10.05 5.15 33.42
C LYS A 462 9.72 5.83 32.09
N ASN A 463 8.50 5.64 31.58
CA ASN A 463 8.09 6.17 30.28
C ASN A 463 7.09 7.34 30.38
N GLY A 464 6.81 7.83 31.60
CA GLY A 464 6.00 9.02 31.81
C GLY A 464 4.49 8.82 31.70
N HIS A 465 4.01 7.58 31.84
CA HIS A 465 2.59 7.25 31.71
C HIS A 465 1.86 7.41 33.05
N ASP A 466 1.61 8.66 33.45
CA ASP A 466 1.07 9.02 34.76
C ASP A 466 -0.34 8.48 35.01
N GLU A 467 -1.19 8.41 33.97
CA GLU A 467 -2.51 7.75 34.10
C GLU A 467 -2.39 6.25 34.42
N CYS A 468 -1.43 5.54 33.82
CA CYS A 468 -1.17 4.14 34.16
C CYS A 468 -0.67 4.00 35.61
N VAL A 469 0.19 4.93 36.06
CA VAL A 469 0.66 5.00 37.46
C VAL A 469 -0.52 5.20 38.41
N ARG A 470 -1.44 6.14 38.11
CA ARG A 470 -2.65 6.38 38.91
C ARG A 470 -3.52 5.13 39.02
N VAL A 471 -3.76 4.43 37.90
CA VAL A 471 -4.57 3.21 37.88
C VAL A 471 -3.95 2.12 38.75
N LEU A 472 -2.64 1.87 38.61
CA LEU A 472 -1.95 0.84 39.39
C LEU A 472 -1.95 1.14 40.90
N LEU A 473 -1.66 2.39 41.28
CA LEU A 473 -1.65 2.78 42.70
C LEU A 473 -3.06 2.80 43.30
N GLY A 474 -4.08 3.22 42.52
CA GLY A 474 -5.48 3.10 42.90
C GLY A 474 -5.92 1.66 43.14
N ALA A 475 -5.27 0.71 42.47
CA ALA A 475 -5.45 -0.74 42.68
C ALA A 475 -4.54 -1.32 43.77
N GLN A 476 -3.83 -0.49 44.53
CA GLN A 476 -2.93 -0.86 45.63
C GLN A 476 -1.63 -1.58 45.19
N ALA A 477 -1.09 -1.26 44.01
CA ALA A 477 0.28 -1.65 43.66
C ALA A 477 1.29 -1.13 44.69
N ALA A 478 2.32 -1.92 45.00
CA ALA A 478 3.33 -1.56 45.99
C ALA A 478 4.27 -0.47 45.44
N VAL A 479 4.09 0.74 45.96
CA VAL A 479 4.80 1.96 45.49
C VAL A 479 6.33 1.87 45.59
N ASP A 480 6.83 1.15 46.60
CA ASP A 480 8.26 1.06 46.94
C ASP A 480 8.91 -0.28 46.55
N THR A 481 8.28 -1.08 45.68
CA THR A 481 8.91 -2.32 45.19
C THR A 481 10.28 -2.00 44.58
N LYS A 482 11.28 -2.82 44.91
CA LYS A 482 12.68 -2.61 44.53
C LYS A 482 13.15 -3.67 43.55
N MET A 483 13.89 -3.24 42.53
CA MET A 483 14.74 -4.12 41.73
C MET A 483 15.89 -4.71 42.57
N PRO A 484 16.57 -5.77 42.11
CA PRO A 484 17.72 -6.37 42.80
C PRO A 484 18.85 -5.37 43.12
N ASP A 485 19.04 -4.36 42.28
CA ASP A 485 20.03 -3.29 42.44
C ASP A 485 19.49 -2.09 43.26
N GLY A 486 18.25 -2.18 43.76
CA GLY A 486 17.62 -1.20 44.64
C GLY A 486 16.81 -0.11 43.94
N TRP A 487 16.65 -0.17 42.61
CA TRP A 487 15.85 0.82 41.87
C TRP A 487 14.36 0.75 42.20
N THR A 488 13.71 1.91 42.23
CA THR A 488 12.27 2.09 42.49
C THR A 488 11.60 2.80 41.32
N ALA A 489 10.26 2.77 41.26
CA ALA A 489 9.50 3.52 40.26
C ALA A 489 9.78 5.03 40.33
N LEU A 490 9.93 5.59 41.55
CA LEU A 490 10.23 7.01 41.74
C LEU A 490 11.60 7.40 41.15
N MET A 491 12.62 6.55 41.33
CA MET A 491 13.95 6.77 40.73
C MET A 491 13.87 6.82 39.20
N PHE A 492 13.09 5.92 38.59
CA PHE A 492 12.89 5.94 37.14
C PHE A 492 12.17 7.20 36.66
N ALA A 493 11.10 7.63 37.34
CA ALA A 493 10.38 8.86 36.99
C ALA A 493 11.30 10.08 37.07
N CYS A 494 12.07 10.22 38.15
CA CYS A 494 12.97 11.35 38.36
C CYS A 494 14.20 11.33 37.43
N GLN A 495 14.74 10.15 37.09
CA GLN A 495 15.84 10.03 36.13
C GLN A 495 15.43 10.49 34.72
N ASN A 496 14.18 10.30 34.32
CA ASN A 496 13.68 10.63 32.98
C ASN A 496 12.87 11.95 32.96
N GLY A 497 12.81 12.68 34.08
CA GLY A 497 12.15 13.97 34.17
C GLY A 497 10.62 13.92 34.13
N HIS A 498 10.02 12.77 34.43
CA HIS A 498 8.57 12.58 34.42
C HIS A 498 7.94 13.10 35.72
N GLU A 499 7.84 14.43 35.83
CA GLU A 499 7.33 15.12 37.03
C GLU A 499 5.93 14.66 37.43
N ALA A 500 5.01 14.47 36.47
CA ALA A 500 3.66 14.00 36.75
C ALA A 500 3.65 12.62 37.41
N CYS A 501 4.44 11.66 36.89
CA CYS A 501 4.60 10.35 37.52
C CYS A 501 5.24 10.46 38.91
N ALA A 502 6.30 11.25 39.05
CA ALA A 502 6.97 11.45 40.33
C ALA A 502 6.00 12.02 41.38
N ARG A 503 5.17 12.99 40.99
CA ARG A 503 4.14 13.59 41.85
C ARG A 503 3.15 12.56 42.34
N VAL A 504 2.57 11.78 41.43
CA VAL A 504 1.60 10.72 41.78
C VAL A 504 2.23 9.68 42.71
N LEU A 505 3.49 9.29 42.47
CA LEU A 505 4.22 8.33 43.33
C LEU A 505 4.46 8.90 44.74
N VAL A 506 4.88 10.17 44.85
CA VAL A 506 5.08 10.83 46.15
C VAL A 506 3.76 10.98 46.91
N GLU A 507 2.68 11.38 46.22
CA GLU A 507 1.34 11.46 46.80
C GLU A 507 0.84 10.09 47.30
N ALA A 508 1.24 9.01 46.65
CA ALA A 508 0.97 7.63 47.08
C ALA A 508 1.93 7.09 48.16
N GLY A 509 2.83 7.92 48.67
CA GLY A 509 3.72 7.58 49.80
C GLY A 509 5.06 6.95 49.42
N ALA A 510 5.55 7.15 48.19
CA ALA A 510 6.89 6.70 47.79
C ALA A 510 7.99 7.26 48.70
N LYS A 511 8.95 6.43 49.08
CA LYS A 511 10.09 6.84 49.92
C LYS A 511 11.09 7.67 49.13
N VAL A 512 10.97 8.99 49.21
CA VAL A 512 11.86 9.97 48.54
C VAL A 512 13.34 9.77 48.89
N ALA A 513 13.65 9.39 50.14
CA ALA A 513 15.01 9.16 50.62
C ALA A 513 15.57 7.75 50.32
N ALA A 514 14.81 6.89 49.63
CA ALA A 514 15.33 5.58 49.24
C ALA A 514 16.55 5.73 48.32
N ALA A 515 17.60 4.97 48.60
CA ALA A 515 18.79 4.89 47.78
C ALA A 515 18.93 3.48 47.17
N ASN A 516 19.47 3.41 45.96
CA ASN A 516 19.83 2.15 45.32
C ASN A 516 21.18 1.61 45.85
N SER A 517 21.64 0.49 45.33
CA SER A 517 22.91 -0.14 45.71
C SER A 517 24.15 0.75 45.52
N GLN A 518 24.06 1.77 44.68
CA GLN A 518 25.13 2.75 44.44
C GLN A 518 24.97 4.01 45.29
N GLY A 519 24.00 4.06 46.22
CA GLY A 519 23.72 5.22 47.05
C GLY A 519 22.96 6.35 46.36
N TRP A 520 22.49 6.15 45.12
CA TRP A 520 21.75 7.16 44.37
C TRP A 520 20.28 7.21 44.80
N THR A 521 19.80 8.41 45.10
CA THR A 521 18.39 8.71 45.39
C THR A 521 17.68 9.27 44.16
N SER A 522 16.34 9.34 44.21
CA SER A 522 15.53 9.99 43.17
C SER A 522 15.95 11.45 42.94
N LEU A 523 16.28 12.18 44.01
CA LEU A 523 16.77 13.57 43.93
C LEU A 523 18.13 13.65 43.24
N ALA A 524 19.05 12.73 43.55
CA ALA A 524 20.36 12.69 42.89
C ALA A 524 20.22 12.51 41.37
N TYR A 525 19.31 11.62 40.93
CA TYR A 525 19.01 11.45 39.51
C TYR A 525 18.35 12.68 38.87
N ALA A 526 17.38 13.32 39.54
CA ALA A 526 16.74 14.53 39.04
C ALA A 526 17.76 15.66 38.85
N CYS A 527 18.62 15.90 39.84
CA CYS A 527 19.66 16.93 39.78
C CYS A 527 20.73 16.62 38.72
N GLN A 528 21.20 15.37 38.62
CA GLN A 528 22.22 14.99 37.64
C GLN A 528 21.77 15.24 36.19
N ASN A 529 20.48 15.00 35.90
CA ASN A 529 19.93 15.12 34.56
C ASN A 529 19.25 16.47 34.30
N GLY A 530 19.31 17.42 35.25
CA GLY A 530 18.75 18.76 35.10
C GLY A 530 17.22 18.82 35.12
N HIS A 531 16.56 17.86 35.75
CA HIS A 531 15.10 17.80 35.84
C HIS A 531 14.57 18.62 37.03
N GLU A 532 14.57 19.95 36.87
CA GLU A 532 14.18 20.90 37.92
C GLU A 532 12.80 20.63 38.52
N GLY A 533 11.80 20.28 37.70
CA GLY A 533 10.46 19.96 38.17
C GLY A 533 10.41 18.79 39.14
N CYS A 534 11.16 17.71 38.83
CA CYS A 534 11.31 16.57 39.74
C CYS A 534 12.14 16.93 40.98
N ALA A 535 13.21 17.73 40.83
CA ALA A 535 14.05 18.13 41.96
C ALA A 535 13.32 19.06 42.93
N ASN A 536 12.47 19.95 42.45
CA ASN A 536 11.65 20.85 43.28
C ASN A 536 10.50 20.12 43.99
N LEU A 537 10.06 18.99 43.44
CA LEU A 537 9.00 18.17 44.02
C LEU A 537 9.49 17.35 45.23
N LEU A 538 10.74 16.85 45.17
CA LEU A 538 11.36 16.02 46.21
C LEU A 538 12.00 16.86 47.31
#